data_AF-A0A8B6XYQ7-F1
#
_entry.id   AF-A0A8B6XYQ7-F1
#
_cell.length_a   1.000
_cell.length_b   1.000
_cell.length_c   1.000
_cell.angle_alpha   90.00
_cell.angle_beta   90.00
_cell.angle_gamma   90.00
#
_symmetry.space_group_name_H-M   'P 1'
#
loop_
_entity.id
_entity.type
_entity.pdbx_description
1 polymer ?
#
loop_
_entity_poly.entity_id
_entity_poly.type
_entity_poly.pdbx_seq_one_letter_code
_entity_poly.pdbx_strand_id
1 'polypeptide(L)'
;MVERFLEQQQVVCAVLAEYRKKWHLMPKDSDITVLETVKAVLEPLSLFTDALSGEKHTTLSSVLPLLWKIFECLSHEQSDSALAKEMKEKIHEYLQHRYDDLQLRFLLNTATYLDPRFKNSFVSLKDDVKQSLLDEVKKIGNEKEGIASRVSGGLSSKEVRPSKKSKNHLKFLLSTIQGEKKEKGEPAS
;
A
#
# COMPACT_ATOMS: atom_id res chain seq x y z
N MET A 1 -10.30 15.64 -5.34
CA MET A 1 -11.61 16.31 -5.52
C MET A 1 -12.06 16.99 -4.24
N VAL A 2 -12.20 16.24 -3.14
CA VAL A 2 -12.59 16.77 -1.81
C VAL A 2 -11.65 17.89 -1.35
N GLU A 3 -10.34 17.66 -1.41
CA GLU A 3 -9.33 18.66 -1.08
C GLU A 3 -9.49 19.96 -1.89
N ARG A 4 -9.59 19.85 -3.22
CA ARG A 4 -9.82 21.00 -4.10
C ARG A 4 -11.11 21.76 -3.75
N PHE A 5 -12.17 21.06 -3.36
CA PHE A 5 -13.41 21.71 -2.93
C PHE A 5 -13.20 22.50 -1.63
N LEU A 6 -12.53 21.92 -0.63
CA LEU A 6 -12.22 22.60 0.63
C LEU A 6 -11.35 23.85 0.41
N GLU A 7 -10.34 23.77 -0.45
CA GLU A 7 -9.49 24.91 -0.84
C GLU A 7 -10.30 26.03 -1.51
N GLN A 8 -11.31 25.67 -2.32
CA GLN A 8 -12.11 26.61 -3.09
C GLN A 8 -13.43 26.98 -2.40
N GLN A 9 -13.68 26.51 -1.18
CA GLN A 9 -14.96 26.64 -0.48
C GLN A 9 -15.47 28.08 -0.46
N GLN A 10 -14.61 29.04 -0.10
CA GLN A 10 -14.97 30.45 -0.02
C GLN A 10 -15.43 31.00 -1.37
N VAL A 11 -14.74 30.64 -2.45
CA VAL A 11 -15.08 31.08 -3.82
C VAL A 11 -16.40 30.46 -4.25
N VAL A 12 -16.61 29.17 -3.99
CA VAL A 12 -17.87 28.49 -4.31
C VAL A 12 -19.04 29.12 -3.53
N CYS A 13 -18.87 29.38 -2.24
CA CYS A 13 -19.89 30.04 -1.41
C CYS A 13 -20.19 31.47 -1.90
N ALA A 14 -19.17 32.25 -2.27
CA ALA A 14 -19.35 33.60 -2.79
C ALA A 14 -20.19 33.61 -4.08
N VAL A 15 -19.86 32.72 -5.03
CA VAL A 15 -20.63 32.57 -6.27
C VAL A 15 -22.06 32.14 -5.96
N LEU A 16 -22.27 31.15 -5.07
CA LEU A 16 -23.62 30.72 -4.69
C LEU A 16 -24.43 31.81 -3.99
N ALA A 17 -23.79 32.70 -3.22
CA ALA A 17 -24.44 33.80 -2.54
C ALA A 17 -25.07 34.80 -3.53
N GLU A 18 -24.42 35.04 -4.68
CA GLU A 18 -24.93 35.91 -5.75
C GLU A 18 -26.18 35.33 -6.44
N TYR A 19 -26.30 34.00 -6.52
CA TYR A 19 -27.43 33.32 -7.16
C TYR A 19 -28.49 32.86 -6.15
N ARG A 20 -29.38 33.78 -5.71
CA ARG A 20 -30.48 33.47 -4.76
C ARG A 20 -31.32 32.23 -5.06
N LYS A 21 -31.56 31.92 -6.35
CA LYS A 21 -32.31 30.72 -6.77
C LYS A 21 -31.62 29.40 -6.38
N LYS A 22 -30.30 29.43 -6.15
CA LYS A 22 -29.46 28.27 -5.83
C LYS A 22 -28.96 28.24 -4.39
N TRP A 23 -29.47 29.10 -3.51
CA TRP A 23 -29.07 29.14 -2.09
C TRP A 23 -29.28 27.81 -1.35
N HIS A 24 -30.21 26.98 -1.80
CA HIS A 24 -30.42 25.63 -1.25
C HIS A 24 -29.22 24.68 -1.45
N LEU A 25 -28.25 25.05 -2.30
CA LEU A 25 -26.99 24.32 -2.52
C LEU A 25 -25.84 24.82 -1.65
N MET A 26 -26.05 25.84 -0.81
CA MET A 26 -24.99 26.38 0.05
C MET A 26 -24.54 25.27 1.02
N PRO A 27 -23.24 24.92 1.04
CA PRO A 27 -22.74 23.90 1.95
C PRO A 27 -22.91 24.39 3.38
N LYS A 28 -23.41 23.51 4.25
CA LYS A 28 -23.52 23.79 5.69
C LYS A 28 -22.20 23.47 6.37
N ASP A 29 -21.97 24.05 7.55
CA ASP A 29 -20.78 23.74 8.35
C ASP A 29 -20.65 22.24 8.62
N SER A 30 -21.77 21.54 8.85
CA SER A 30 -21.79 20.08 8.98
C SER A 30 -21.26 19.35 7.74
N ASP A 31 -21.58 19.84 6.54
CA ASP A 31 -21.14 19.23 5.29
C ASP A 31 -19.62 19.44 5.11
N ILE A 32 -19.10 20.59 5.53
CA ILE A 32 -17.67 20.89 5.53
C ILE A 32 -16.93 19.98 6.51
N THR A 33 -17.41 19.83 7.74
CA THR A 33 -16.80 18.92 8.74
C THR A 33 -16.78 17.47 8.26
N VAL A 34 -17.82 17.02 7.56
CA VAL A 34 -17.84 15.69 6.92
C VAL A 34 -16.76 15.59 5.85
N LEU A 35 -16.62 16.60 4.98
CA LEU A 35 -15.60 16.60 3.92
C LEU A 35 -14.17 16.66 4.49
N GLU A 36 -13.95 17.41 5.55
CA GLU A 36 -12.66 17.44 6.28
C GLU A 36 -12.34 16.06 6.87
N THR A 37 -13.34 15.39 7.46
CA THR A 37 -13.18 14.02 7.97
C THR A 37 -12.82 13.05 6.85
N VAL A 38 -13.52 13.12 5.72
CA VAL A 38 -13.25 12.29 4.54
C VAL A 38 -11.84 12.55 4.00
N LYS A 39 -11.41 13.83 3.95
CA LYS A 39 -10.04 14.18 3.57
C LYS A 39 -9.04 13.52 4.50
N ALA A 40 -9.19 13.69 5.81
CA ALA A 40 -8.24 13.18 6.79
C ALA A 40 -8.05 11.66 6.72
N VAL A 41 -9.13 10.89 6.49
CA VAL A 41 -9.05 9.42 6.34
C VAL A 41 -8.37 9.01 5.02
N LEU A 42 -8.63 9.73 3.92
CA LEU A 42 -8.13 9.36 2.60
C LEU A 42 -6.74 9.93 2.26
N GLU A 43 -6.34 11.01 2.92
CA GLU A 43 -5.05 11.67 2.73
C GLU A 43 -3.85 10.71 2.88
N PRO A 44 -3.71 9.90 3.95
CA PRO A 44 -2.62 8.93 4.03
C PRO A 44 -2.69 7.87 2.91
N LEU A 45 -3.89 7.54 2.42
CA LEU A 45 -4.09 6.56 1.35
C LEU A 45 -3.66 7.09 -0.04
N SER A 46 -3.70 8.41 -0.22
CA SER A 46 -3.29 9.07 -1.47
C SER A 46 -1.81 8.80 -1.79
N LEU A 47 -0.94 8.81 -0.77
CA LEU A 47 0.49 8.56 -0.92
C LEU A 47 0.79 7.18 -1.51
N PHE A 48 0.06 6.14 -1.07
CA PHE A 48 0.22 4.80 -1.63
C PHE A 48 -0.31 4.73 -3.06
N THR A 49 -1.44 5.39 -3.32
CA THR A 49 -2.06 5.42 -4.65
C THR A 49 -1.15 6.10 -5.66
N ASP A 50 -0.56 7.24 -5.30
CA ASP A 50 0.40 7.98 -6.13
C ASP A 50 1.68 7.17 -6.35
N ALA A 51 2.23 6.58 -5.29
CA ALA A 51 3.44 5.75 -5.39
C ALA A 51 3.22 4.52 -6.29
N LEU A 52 2.07 3.87 -6.18
CA LEU A 52 1.72 2.71 -7.02
C LEU A 52 1.38 3.09 -8.46
N SER A 53 0.71 4.22 -8.66
CA SER A 53 0.33 4.71 -10.01
C SER A 53 1.53 5.24 -10.79
N GLY A 54 2.56 5.75 -10.09
CA GLY A 54 3.80 6.22 -10.70
C GLY A 54 4.83 5.13 -11.00
N GLU A 55 4.63 3.90 -10.51
CA GLU A 55 5.60 2.82 -10.67
C GLU A 55 5.38 2.07 -11.99
N LYS A 56 6.44 1.94 -12.80
CA LYS A 56 6.36 1.21 -14.08
C LYS A 56 6.26 -0.30 -13.89
N HIS A 57 6.87 -0.82 -12.83
CA HIS A 57 6.93 -2.24 -12.52
C HIS A 57 6.78 -2.47 -11.01
N THR A 58 5.55 -2.68 -10.55
CA THR A 58 5.27 -3.01 -9.15
C THR A 58 5.66 -4.46 -8.86
N THR A 59 6.48 -4.66 -7.83
CA THR A 59 6.91 -6.00 -7.41
C THR A 59 5.89 -6.65 -6.48
N LEU A 60 5.60 -7.94 -6.67
CA LEU A 60 4.66 -8.67 -5.80
C LEU A 60 5.12 -8.67 -4.32
N SER A 61 6.43 -8.66 -4.09
CA SER A 61 7.05 -8.62 -2.76
C SER A 61 6.81 -7.31 -1.98
N SER A 62 6.40 -6.22 -2.65
CA SER A 62 6.08 -4.96 -1.95
C SER A 62 4.66 -4.89 -1.42
N VAL A 63 3.78 -5.81 -1.81
CA VAL A 63 2.36 -5.78 -1.43
C VAL A 63 2.18 -5.97 0.08
N LEU A 64 2.84 -6.96 0.71
CA LEU A 64 2.73 -7.18 2.15
C LEU A 64 3.25 -5.98 2.99
N PRO A 65 4.42 -5.39 2.68
CA PRO A 65 4.86 -4.16 3.31
C PRO A 65 3.86 -3.00 3.20
N LEU A 66 3.28 -2.80 2.02
CA LEU A 66 2.29 -1.74 1.80
C LEU A 66 1.00 -2.00 2.58
N LEU A 67 0.49 -3.24 2.56
CA LEU A 67 -0.70 -3.61 3.34
C LEU A 67 -0.49 -3.39 4.84
N TRP A 68 0.68 -3.77 5.36
CA TRP A 68 1.02 -3.51 6.75
C TRP A 68 0.93 -2.02 7.09
N LYS A 69 1.48 -1.15 6.23
CA LYS A 69 1.46 0.29 6.46
C LYS A 69 0.05 0.89 6.28
N ILE A 70 -0.71 0.41 5.30
CA ILE A 70 -2.10 0.85 5.09
C ILE A 70 -2.96 0.51 6.31
N PHE A 71 -2.86 -0.72 6.85
CA PHE A 71 -3.58 -1.10 8.06
C PHE A 71 -3.15 -0.29 9.29
N GLU A 72 -1.87 0.08 9.39
CA GLU A 72 -1.40 1.01 10.42
C GLU A 72 -2.07 2.39 10.29
N CYS A 73 -2.16 2.96 9.08
CA CYS A 73 -2.84 4.24 8.84
C CYS A 73 -4.36 4.18 9.09
N LEU A 74 -4.97 3.00 8.97
CA LEU A 74 -6.39 2.77 9.23
C LEU A 74 -6.69 2.39 10.68
N SER A 75 -5.69 2.38 11.56
CA SER A 75 -5.90 2.10 12.98
C SER A 75 -6.74 3.21 13.64
N HIS A 76 -7.55 2.82 14.63
CA HIS A 76 -8.42 3.76 15.34
C HIS A 76 -7.60 4.66 16.26
N GLU A 77 -7.87 5.95 16.17
CA GLU A 77 -7.30 6.97 17.05
C GLU A 77 -8.38 7.51 17.99
N GLN A 78 -7.97 7.97 19.18
CA GLN A 78 -8.91 8.51 20.17
C GLN A 78 -9.59 9.80 19.70
N SER A 79 -8.95 10.54 18.81
CA SER A 79 -9.45 11.76 18.15
C SER A 79 -10.42 11.50 16.99
N ASP A 80 -10.59 10.23 16.57
CA ASP A 80 -11.43 9.93 15.40
C ASP A 80 -12.92 10.20 15.69
N SER A 81 -13.56 10.90 14.75
CA SER A 81 -15.02 11.04 14.72
C SER A 81 -15.71 9.70 14.42
N ALA A 82 -17.00 9.59 14.71
CA ALA A 82 -17.77 8.37 14.42
C ALA A 82 -17.69 7.97 12.93
N LEU A 83 -17.77 8.96 12.04
CA LEU A 83 -17.62 8.74 10.59
C LEU A 83 -16.21 8.27 10.23
N ALA A 84 -15.16 8.84 10.83
CA ALA A 84 -13.78 8.41 10.58
C ALA A 84 -13.57 6.95 10.96
N LYS A 85 -14.11 6.53 12.11
CA LYS A 85 -14.04 5.13 12.58
C LYS A 85 -14.75 4.20 11.60
N GLU A 86 -16.00 4.51 11.24
CA GLU A 86 -16.78 3.69 10.30
C GLU A 86 -16.07 3.57 8.94
N MET A 87 -15.51 4.67 8.41
CA MET A 87 -14.75 4.63 7.16
C MET A 87 -13.49 3.77 7.28
N LYS A 88 -12.70 3.95 8.34
CA LYS A 88 -11.49 3.16 8.60
C LYS A 88 -11.81 1.67 8.70
N GLU A 89 -12.85 1.31 9.46
CA GLU A 89 -13.35 -0.07 9.59
C GLU A 89 -13.76 -0.65 8.25
N LYS A 90 -14.57 0.07 7.45
CA LYS A 90 -15.03 -0.42 6.14
C LYS A 90 -13.89 -0.64 5.16
N ILE A 91 -12.91 0.26 5.13
CA ILE A 91 -11.73 0.11 4.27
C ILE A 91 -10.89 -1.08 4.74
N HIS A 92 -10.71 -1.22 6.06
CA HIS A 92 -9.96 -2.31 6.65
C HIS A 92 -10.60 -3.68 6.34
N GLU A 93 -11.91 -3.83 6.58
CA GLU A 93 -12.69 -5.03 6.25
C GLU A 93 -12.58 -5.38 4.76
N TYR A 94 -12.72 -4.39 3.88
CA TYR A 94 -12.62 -4.60 2.44
C TYR A 94 -11.25 -5.14 2.04
N LEU A 95 -10.17 -4.53 2.55
CA LEU A 95 -8.81 -4.97 2.26
C LEU A 95 -8.52 -6.36 2.85
N GLN A 96 -8.97 -6.64 4.07
CA GLN A 96 -8.83 -7.97 4.66
C GLN A 96 -9.50 -9.03 3.80
N HIS A 97 -10.76 -8.82 3.42
CA HIS A 97 -11.49 -9.75 2.57
C HIS A 97 -10.83 -9.92 1.19
N ARG A 98 -10.28 -8.84 0.61
CA ARG A 98 -9.63 -8.89 -0.71
C ARG A 98 -8.36 -9.74 -0.71
N TYR A 99 -7.66 -9.82 0.42
CA TYR A 99 -6.41 -10.56 0.59
C TYR A 99 -6.56 -11.79 1.49
N ASP A 100 -7.79 -12.29 1.70
CA ASP A 100 -8.02 -13.42 2.62
C ASP A 100 -7.70 -14.79 1.99
N ASP A 101 -7.74 -14.89 0.67
CA ASP A 101 -7.48 -16.13 -0.05
C ASP A 101 -6.12 -16.75 0.31
N LEU A 102 -6.14 -18.02 0.73
CA LEU A 102 -4.97 -18.72 1.25
C LEU A 102 -3.86 -18.84 0.19
N GLN A 103 -4.21 -19.12 -1.07
CA GLN A 103 -3.24 -19.26 -2.15
C GLN A 103 -2.56 -17.93 -2.46
N LEU A 104 -3.33 -16.85 -2.53
CA LEU A 104 -2.81 -15.49 -2.68
C LEU A 104 -1.91 -15.12 -1.51
N ARG A 105 -2.33 -15.37 -0.27
CA ARG A 105 -1.53 -15.09 0.92
C ARG A 105 -0.21 -15.85 0.89
N PHE A 106 -0.24 -17.14 0.55
CA PHE A 106 0.95 -17.96 0.44
C PHE A 106 1.92 -17.44 -0.64
N LEU A 107 1.39 -17.07 -1.81
CA LEU A 107 2.15 -16.48 -2.90
C LEU A 107 2.80 -15.14 -2.50
N LEU A 108 2.04 -14.26 -1.86
CA LEU A 108 2.54 -12.97 -1.35
C LEU A 108 3.62 -13.15 -0.29
N ASN A 109 3.44 -14.09 0.63
CA ASN A 109 4.44 -14.43 1.64
C ASN A 109 5.71 -15.00 1.00
N THR A 110 5.58 -15.88 0.01
CA THR A 110 6.72 -16.45 -0.73
C THR A 110 7.50 -15.38 -1.48
N ALA A 111 6.81 -14.52 -2.25
CA ALA A 111 7.46 -13.42 -2.98
C ALA A 111 8.17 -12.44 -2.04
N THR A 112 7.55 -12.11 -0.91
CA THR A 112 8.14 -11.20 0.09
C THR A 112 9.31 -11.83 0.85
N TYR A 113 9.25 -13.14 1.13
CA TYR A 113 10.31 -13.91 1.76
C TYR A 113 11.57 -14.00 0.88
N LEU A 114 11.39 -14.22 -0.42
CA LEU A 114 12.48 -14.28 -1.40
C LEU A 114 13.10 -12.90 -1.69
N ASP A 115 12.48 -11.81 -1.25
CA ASP A 115 12.98 -10.47 -1.49
C ASP A 115 13.89 -10.00 -0.34
N PRO A 116 15.21 -9.88 -0.58
CA PRO A 116 16.19 -9.57 0.47
C PRO A 116 15.99 -8.17 1.06
N ARG A 117 15.25 -7.27 0.38
CA ARG A 117 14.94 -5.93 0.89
C ARG A 117 14.20 -6.03 2.23
N PHE A 118 13.31 -7.00 2.39
CA PHE A 118 12.38 -7.06 3.51
C PHE A 118 12.84 -7.95 4.68
N LYS A 119 13.94 -8.72 4.53
CA LYS A 119 14.56 -9.54 5.59
C LYS A 119 13.55 -10.34 6.44
N ASN A 120 12.49 -10.87 5.81
CA ASN A 120 11.40 -11.60 6.44
C ASN A 120 10.56 -10.80 7.47
N SER A 121 10.69 -9.48 7.56
CA SER A 121 9.95 -8.67 8.55
C SER A 121 8.44 -8.68 8.31
N PHE A 122 7.98 -8.86 7.08
CA PHE A 122 6.57 -8.76 6.69
C PHE A 122 5.91 -10.12 6.38
N VAL A 123 6.65 -11.21 6.57
CA VAL A 123 6.18 -12.56 6.27
C VAL A 123 5.54 -13.17 7.52
N SER A 124 4.28 -13.58 7.43
CA SER A 124 3.53 -14.23 8.50
C SER A 124 3.69 -15.75 8.48
N LEU A 125 3.75 -16.36 7.29
CA LEU A 125 3.81 -17.82 7.09
C LEU A 125 5.25 -18.29 6.84
N LYS A 126 6.19 -17.88 7.71
CA LYS A 126 7.63 -18.09 7.46
C LYS A 126 8.01 -19.56 7.33
N ASP A 127 7.53 -20.38 8.24
CA ASP A 127 7.92 -21.79 8.32
C ASP A 127 7.30 -22.59 7.16
N ASP A 128 6.03 -22.35 6.85
CA ASP A 128 5.33 -22.99 5.73
C ASP A 128 5.97 -22.64 4.38
N VAL A 129 6.29 -21.36 4.16
CA VAL A 129 6.98 -20.90 2.95
C VAL A 129 8.37 -21.53 2.86
N LYS A 130 9.14 -21.53 3.94
CA LYS A 130 10.48 -22.12 3.97
C LYS A 130 10.42 -23.62 3.65
N GLN A 131 9.48 -24.35 4.24
CA GLN A 131 9.32 -25.78 4.02
C GLN A 131 8.93 -26.07 2.56
N SER A 132 7.95 -25.34 2.01
CA SER A 132 7.55 -25.50 0.61
C SER A 132 8.69 -25.22 -0.37
N LEU A 133 9.48 -24.17 -0.12
CA LEU A 133 10.63 -23.84 -0.97
C LEU A 133 11.71 -24.94 -0.90
N LEU A 134 11.97 -25.49 0.28
CA LEU A 134 12.92 -26.61 0.43
C LEU A 134 12.44 -27.86 -0.31
N ASP A 135 11.15 -28.17 -0.25
CA ASP A 135 10.58 -29.33 -0.94
C ASP A 135 10.57 -29.15 -2.46
N GLU A 136 10.36 -27.92 -2.95
CA GLU A 136 10.46 -27.59 -4.37
C GLU A 136 11.92 -27.68 -4.88
N VAL A 137 12.89 -27.21 -4.10
CA VAL A 137 14.32 -27.36 -4.42
C VAL A 137 14.74 -28.83 -4.48
N LYS A 138 14.25 -29.68 -3.56
CA LYS A 138 14.51 -31.13 -3.57
C LYS A 138 13.94 -31.79 -4.83
N LYS A 139 12.73 -31.41 -5.26
CA LYS A 139 12.12 -31.91 -6.50
C LYS A 139 12.96 -31.54 -7.72
N ILE A 140 13.39 -30.29 -7.82
CA ILE A 140 14.26 -29.82 -8.91
C ILE A 140 15.61 -30.54 -8.89
N GLY A 141 16.16 -30.82 -7.70
CA GLY A 141 17.41 -31.59 -7.54
C GLY A 141 17.31 -33.01 -8.10
N ASN A 142 16.18 -33.68 -7.86
CA ASN A 142 15.93 -35.04 -8.36
C ASN A 142 15.61 -35.07 -9.87
N GLU A 143 15.03 -34.01 -10.43
CA GLU A 143 14.78 -33.87 -11.87
C GLU A 143 16.03 -33.49 -12.68
N LYS A 144 17.05 -32.90 -12.04
CA LYS A 144 18.29 -32.46 -12.68
C LYS A 144 19.29 -33.58 -13.02
N GLU A 145 19.08 -34.82 -12.56
CA GLU A 145 19.82 -35.97 -13.11
C GLU A 145 19.44 -36.28 -14.57
N GLY A 146 18.38 -35.66 -15.13
CA GLY A 146 17.91 -35.88 -16.50
C GLY A 146 18.18 -34.77 -17.54
N ILE A 147 18.67 -33.58 -17.15
CA ILE A 147 18.72 -32.41 -18.08
C ILE A 147 20.04 -31.63 -17.93
N ALA A 148 21.17 -32.30 -18.11
CA ALA A 148 22.47 -31.66 -18.32
C ALA A 148 22.72 -31.40 -19.82
N SER A 149 21.83 -30.69 -20.50
CA SER A 149 22.12 -30.17 -21.85
C SER A 149 21.15 -29.05 -22.22
N ARG A 150 21.65 -27.81 -22.11
CA ARG A 150 21.33 -26.59 -22.89
C ARG A 150 21.28 -25.35 -22.00
N VAL A 151 22.47 -24.84 -21.70
CA VAL A 151 22.66 -23.40 -21.48
C VAL A 151 23.19 -22.81 -22.79
N SER A 152 22.42 -21.92 -23.41
CA SER A 152 22.95 -20.72 -24.08
C SER A 152 21.78 -19.88 -24.60
N GLY A 153 21.71 -18.64 -24.13
CA GLY A 153 20.71 -17.66 -24.54
C GLY A 153 20.73 -16.46 -23.63
N GLY A 154 21.78 -15.63 -23.76
CA GLY A 154 21.90 -14.38 -23.01
C GLY A 154 20.80 -13.39 -23.37
N LEU A 155 20.21 -12.74 -22.37
CA LEU A 155 19.41 -11.54 -22.57
C LEU A 155 20.22 -10.31 -22.16
N SER A 156 20.47 -9.46 -23.14
CA SER A 156 21.00 -8.11 -22.98
C SER A 156 19.93 -7.21 -22.37
N SER A 157 20.14 -6.77 -21.12
CA SER A 157 19.35 -5.73 -20.50
C SER A 157 19.86 -4.36 -20.95
N LYS A 158 19.07 -3.63 -21.74
CA LYS A 158 19.28 -2.20 -21.97
C LYS A 158 18.97 -1.43 -20.68
N GLU A 159 20.00 -0.87 -20.07
CA GLU A 159 19.87 0.17 -19.05
C GLU A 159 19.11 1.38 -19.61
N VAL A 160 18.02 1.77 -18.94
CA VAL A 160 17.40 3.08 -19.11
C VAL A 160 17.69 3.90 -17.85
N ARG A 161 18.35 5.04 -18.07
CA ARG A 161 18.86 5.97 -17.04
C ARG A 161 17.74 6.51 -16.13
N PRO A 162 18.04 6.82 -14.86
CA PRO A 162 17.03 7.33 -13.93
C PRO A 162 16.75 8.81 -14.19
N SER A 163 15.48 9.16 -14.37
CA SER A 163 15.03 10.55 -14.35
C SER A 163 14.66 10.98 -12.93
N LYS A 164 15.31 12.06 -12.50
CA LYS A 164 15.11 12.98 -11.36
C LYS A 164 14.17 12.54 -10.21
N LYS A 165 14.80 12.43 -9.03
CA LYS A 165 14.24 12.13 -7.71
C LYS A 165 13.06 13.05 -7.35
N SER A 166 11.85 12.49 -7.38
CA SER A 166 10.70 12.99 -6.61
C SER A 166 10.56 12.14 -5.35
N LYS A 167 10.21 12.77 -4.22
CA LYS A 167 10.05 12.14 -2.89
C LYS A 167 8.89 11.11 -2.84
N ASN A 168 8.17 10.92 -3.95
CA ASN A 168 6.98 10.06 -4.06
C ASN A 168 7.28 8.69 -4.72
N HIS A 169 8.55 8.32 -4.88
CA HIS A 169 8.90 7.03 -5.48
C HIS A 169 8.62 5.88 -4.51
N LEU A 170 7.95 4.82 -4.97
CA LEU A 170 7.64 3.61 -4.19
C LEU A 170 8.85 3.08 -3.41
N LYS A 171 10.06 3.14 -4.00
CA LYS A 171 11.31 2.74 -3.36
C LYS A 171 11.58 3.49 -2.04
N PHE A 172 11.34 4.80 -2.01
CA PHE A 172 11.52 5.61 -0.80
C PHE A 172 10.48 5.23 0.26
N LEU A 173 9.21 5.12 -0.16
CA LEU A 173 8.12 4.72 0.72
C LEU A 173 8.37 3.34 1.35
N LEU A 174 8.83 2.35 0.57
CA LEU A 174 9.19 1.03 1.07
C LEU A 174 10.38 1.06 2.04
N SER A 175 11.38 1.93 1.80
CA SER A 175 12.49 2.09 2.73
C SER A 175 12.06 2.71 4.07
N THR A 176 11.12 3.65 4.04
CA THR A 176 10.53 4.25 5.25
C THR A 176 9.75 3.21 6.05
N ILE A 177 8.87 2.45 5.38
CA ILE A 177 8.08 1.37 6.00
C ILE A 177 8.99 0.32 6.67
N GLN A 178 10.11 -0.03 6.02
CA GLN A 178 11.08 -0.96 6.60
C GLN A 178 11.79 -0.39 7.83
N GLY A 179 12.05 0.92 7.88
CA GLY A 179 12.61 1.60 9.04
C GLY A 179 11.65 1.55 10.23
N GLU A 180 10.42 2.02 10.02
CA GLU A 180 9.37 2.08 11.05
C GLU A 180 9.05 0.70 11.64
N LYS A 181 9.04 -0.34 10.80
CA LYS A 181 8.80 -1.71 11.30
C LYS A 181 9.95 -2.25 12.15
N LYS A 182 11.20 -1.82 11.92
CA LYS A 182 12.33 -2.21 12.77
C LYS A 182 12.25 -1.51 14.13
N GLU A 183 11.94 -0.22 14.14
CA GLU A 183 11.76 0.55 15.39
C GLU A 183 10.61 -0.02 16.24
N LYS A 184 9.51 -0.44 15.62
CA LYS A 184 8.40 -1.10 16.33
C LYS A 184 8.65 -2.57 16.69
N GLY A 185 9.68 -3.18 16.13
CA GLY A 185 10.04 -4.58 16.32
C GLY A 185 11.20 -4.83 17.28
N GLU A 186 11.85 -3.77 17.79
CA GLU A 186 12.85 -3.88 18.85
C GLU A 186 12.16 -4.05 20.21
N PRO A 187 12.27 -5.22 20.87
CA PRO A 187 12.01 -5.27 22.30
C PRO A 187 13.05 -4.40 23.00
N ALA A 188 12.62 -3.55 23.91
CA ALA A 188 13.50 -2.88 24.86
C ALA A 188 14.42 -3.93 25.49
N SER A 189 15.73 -3.75 25.31
CA SER A 189 16.77 -4.57 25.94
C SER A 189 16.71 -4.49 27.46
#